data_AF-A0A0M8K8V4-F1
#
_entry.id   AF-A0A0M8K8V4-F1
#
_cell.length_a   1.000
_cell.length_b   1.000
_cell.length_c   1.000
_cell.angle_alpha   90.00
_cell.angle_beta   90.00
_cell.angle_gamma   90.00
#
_symmetry.space_group_name_H-M   'P 1'
#
loop_
_entity.id
_entity.type
_entity.pdbx_description
1 polymer ?
#
loop_
_entity_poly.entity_id
_entity_poly.type
_entity_poly.pdbx_seq_one_letter_code
_entity_poly.pdbx_strand_id
1 'polypeptide(L)'
;MSVKRWSAWVFAALAFGSLLFFVMWAWRFHAAYDWSWDETVIILTGREVARGVSLYDPMWWNYPPLLFWELGALFRLFGEDVTVARALAVAWSTLTLLATILLAERLRGWRTAALAAFLLLGTPIFIRDSRAVLADMPVAACGLWALWVLMRWPHRREAALVAGALLGAALMTKPTALPFGVGLVVLAWGTRNGRWQRLMTLALGALGVVGLVLVNVPLRAFLEQVLLFNAGAGGDANPAANLLKIWAIVTGEHLWRMLLIPVASVGVGVAALGASKQRHAVLALTATLAAFVLMFAPYPDLFSHLVLVLVPSAIVLFALGLTYLFERLPLRQAWQAPVWVGLLIGVALLDGTPFFWQAYQVGDLDDKRRDAMEYAARWRAELPPGTTIVSDDPMFVFLSGHSPPPSLVNLSKRRWLRNGEIDTQPLIALLAQERPDYVVFWTDRLRDMPGVLEWVQSAGYELQATHAHGKRRIYTRAEGYVPLSLSLSDTITLRGYAIQGDETLWVRLLVETAKPWQAGTGMVVRLEADGVRHAETEILITPPGDVLPGDAFPVFVALEHVGDVDLAKAWLRVQLVSSEGRALQSFTVPLAFADEAS
;
A
#
# COMPACT_ATOMS: atom_id res chain seq x y z
N MET A 1 38.12 -32.03 -17.05
CA MET A 1 37.28 -31.68 -15.87
C MET A 1 36.29 -32.80 -15.62
N SER A 2 36.09 -33.26 -14.38
CA SER A 2 35.06 -34.27 -14.10
C SER A 2 33.66 -33.70 -14.40
N VAL A 3 32.74 -34.53 -14.87
CA VAL A 3 31.36 -34.15 -15.20
C VAL A 3 30.67 -33.40 -14.04
N LYS A 4 30.98 -33.77 -12.79
CA LYS A 4 30.51 -33.08 -11.57
C LYS A 4 31.02 -31.64 -11.42
N ARG A 5 32.29 -31.37 -11.76
CA ARG A 5 32.83 -30.01 -11.71
C ARG A 5 32.22 -29.14 -12.81
N TRP A 6 32.05 -29.70 -14.01
CA TRP A 6 31.41 -28.98 -15.11
C TRP A 6 29.95 -28.61 -14.81
N SER A 7 29.16 -29.54 -14.24
CA SER A 7 27.77 -29.25 -13.83
C SER A 7 27.67 -28.18 -12.74
N ALA A 8 28.65 -28.07 -11.85
CA ALA A 8 28.67 -27.05 -10.80
C ALA A 8 28.89 -25.64 -11.37
N TRP A 9 29.82 -25.50 -12.34
CA TRP A 9 30.05 -24.22 -13.02
C TRP A 9 28.85 -23.79 -13.86
N VAL A 10 28.22 -24.73 -14.58
CA VAL A 10 27.00 -24.46 -15.34
C VAL A 10 25.89 -23.98 -14.42
N PHE A 11 25.68 -24.66 -13.29
CA PHE A 11 24.71 -24.23 -12.28
C PHE A 11 25.01 -22.82 -11.76
N ALA A 12 26.26 -22.56 -11.33
CA ALA A 12 26.65 -21.26 -10.80
C ALA A 12 26.46 -20.14 -11.83
N ALA A 13 26.85 -20.37 -13.08
CA ALA A 13 26.68 -19.40 -14.16
C ALA A 13 25.20 -19.12 -14.47
N LEU A 14 24.35 -20.16 -14.51
CA LEU A 14 22.92 -19.99 -14.73
C LEU A 14 22.24 -19.28 -13.56
N ALA A 15 22.55 -19.67 -12.33
CA ALA A 15 22.01 -19.02 -11.14
C ALA A 15 22.44 -17.54 -11.11
N PHE A 16 23.73 -17.25 -11.28
CA PHE A 16 24.24 -15.89 -11.33
C PHE A 16 23.62 -15.07 -12.47
N GLY A 17 23.55 -15.65 -13.68
CA GLY A 17 22.93 -15.00 -14.84
C GLY A 17 21.45 -14.68 -14.62
N SER A 18 20.68 -15.59 -14.02
CA SER A 18 19.27 -15.35 -13.67
C SER A 18 19.10 -14.24 -12.63
N LEU A 19 19.96 -14.21 -11.61
CA LEU A 19 19.92 -13.16 -10.59
C LEU A 19 20.32 -11.81 -11.17
N LEU A 20 21.39 -11.76 -11.96
CA LEU A 20 21.86 -10.53 -12.61
C LEU A 20 20.80 -9.98 -13.57
N PHE A 21 20.21 -10.84 -14.41
CA PHE A 21 19.11 -10.48 -15.29
C PHE A 21 17.94 -9.88 -14.49
N PHE A 22 17.51 -10.55 -13.42
CA PHE A 22 16.42 -10.08 -12.58
C PHE A 22 16.72 -8.70 -11.97
N VAL A 23 17.90 -8.52 -11.38
CA VAL A 23 18.29 -7.24 -10.75
C VAL A 23 18.34 -6.13 -11.79
N MET A 24 19.01 -6.34 -12.92
CA MET A 24 19.10 -5.33 -13.99
C MET A 24 17.71 -4.96 -14.53
N TRP A 25 16.85 -5.97 -14.71
CA TRP A 25 15.50 -5.76 -15.21
C TRP A 25 14.60 -5.04 -14.19
N ALA A 26 14.65 -5.43 -12.93
CA ALA A 26 13.86 -4.80 -11.87
C ALA A 26 14.30 -3.35 -11.64
N TRP A 27 15.62 -3.09 -11.69
CA TRP A 27 16.18 -1.76 -11.51
C TRP A 27 15.79 -0.77 -12.62
N ARG A 28 15.51 -1.24 -13.84
CA ARG A 28 15.09 -0.37 -14.95
C ARG A 28 13.84 0.46 -14.63
N PHE A 29 12.99 0.00 -13.72
CA PHE A 29 11.72 0.65 -13.40
C PHE A 29 11.67 1.24 -11.97
N HIS A 30 12.84 1.48 -11.36
CA HIS A 30 12.91 2.04 -10.01
C HIS A 30 12.27 3.43 -9.88
N ALA A 31 12.16 4.19 -10.98
CA ALA A 31 11.64 5.56 -11.02
C ALA A 31 10.12 5.67 -11.30
N ALA A 32 9.39 4.54 -11.39
CA ALA A 32 7.93 4.58 -11.57
C ALA A 32 7.25 5.30 -10.39
N TYR A 33 6.14 6.00 -10.60
CA TYR A 33 5.46 6.69 -9.49
C TYR A 33 4.98 5.69 -8.42
N ASP A 34 4.18 4.70 -8.80
CA ASP A 34 3.67 3.65 -7.93
C ASP A 34 3.46 2.34 -8.70
N TRP A 35 3.55 1.20 -8.01
CA TRP A 35 3.11 -0.11 -8.51
C TRP A 35 1.74 -0.50 -7.96
N SER A 36 1.40 -0.02 -6.77
CA SER A 36 0.11 -0.22 -6.14
C SER A 36 -0.07 0.76 -4.97
N TRP A 37 -1.31 1.02 -4.58
CA TRP A 37 -1.58 1.80 -3.37
C TRP A 37 -0.97 1.17 -2.10
N ASP A 38 -0.92 -0.17 -2.02
CA ASP A 38 -0.34 -0.87 -0.87
C ASP A 38 1.17 -0.59 -0.76
N GLU A 39 1.88 -0.48 -1.88
CA GLU A 39 3.29 -0.07 -1.89
C GLU A 39 3.44 1.33 -1.30
N THR A 40 2.63 2.29 -1.76
CA THR A 40 2.81 3.70 -1.39
C THR A 40 2.58 3.93 0.10
N VAL A 41 1.55 3.29 0.68
CA VAL A 41 1.28 3.39 2.13
C VAL A 41 2.38 2.70 2.96
N ILE A 42 2.95 1.58 2.49
CA ILE A 42 4.05 0.90 3.18
C ILE A 42 5.31 1.76 3.18
N ILE A 43 5.64 2.37 2.04
CA ILE A 43 6.78 3.29 1.89
C ILE A 43 6.61 4.49 2.83
N LEU A 44 5.44 5.14 2.80
CA LEU A 44 5.13 6.27 3.68
C LEU A 44 5.27 5.89 5.16
N THR A 45 4.73 4.74 5.56
CA THR A 45 4.81 4.24 6.94
C THR A 45 6.26 3.99 7.36
N GLY A 46 7.07 3.39 6.49
CA GLY A 46 8.51 3.20 6.73
C GLY A 46 9.24 4.53 6.95
N ARG A 47 8.88 5.59 6.22
CA ARG A 47 9.43 6.94 6.40
C ARG A 47 9.05 7.52 7.75
N GLU A 48 7.80 7.42 8.16
CA GLU A 48 7.38 7.93 9.48
C GLU A 48 8.08 7.18 10.62
N VAL A 49 8.29 5.87 10.48
CA VAL A 49 9.15 5.09 11.40
C VAL A 49 10.58 5.63 11.40
N ALA A 50 11.16 5.95 10.23
CA ALA A 50 12.48 6.58 10.13
C ALA A 50 12.54 7.90 10.91
N ARG A 51 11.49 8.71 10.82
CA ARG A 51 11.31 9.98 11.54
C ARG A 51 11.00 9.83 13.03
N GLY A 52 10.87 8.61 13.53
CA GLY A 52 10.71 8.31 14.96
C GLY A 52 9.26 8.11 15.43
N VAL A 53 8.30 8.05 14.50
CA VAL A 53 6.91 7.75 14.81
C VAL A 53 6.78 6.27 15.18
N SER A 54 6.22 5.99 16.36
CA SER A 54 5.99 4.63 16.84
C SER A 54 4.80 3.98 16.14
N LEU A 55 4.95 2.70 15.79
CA LEU A 55 3.87 1.87 15.22
C LEU A 55 2.82 1.53 16.29
N TYR A 56 1.59 1.35 15.82
CA TYR A 56 0.37 1.02 16.58
C TYR A 56 -0.13 2.15 17.47
N ASP A 57 0.76 2.93 18.07
CA ASP A 57 0.44 4.10 18.88
C ASP A 57 1.57 5.13 18.74
N PRO A 58 1.32 6.34 18.19
CA PRO A 58 0.02 6.84 17.70
C PRO A 58 -0.36 6.37 16.28
N MET A 59 0.57 5.75 15.54
CA MET A 59 0.34 5.39 14.13
C MET A 59 -0.37 4.04 14.00
N TRP A 60 -1.68 4.07 13.74
CA TRP A 60 -2.46 2.85 13.56
C TRP A 60 -1.95 1.98 12.40
N TRP A 61 -1.78 0.68 12.65
CA TRP A 61 -1.34 -0.26 11.64
C TRP A 61 -1.77 -1.71 11.91
N ASN A 62 -2.18 -2.44 10.86
CA ASN A 62 -2.72 -3.79 10.98
C ASN A 62 -1.78 -4.91 10.51
N TYR A 63 -0.50 -4.62 10.30
CA TYR A 63 0.53 -5.63 10.01
C TYR A 63 1.62 -5.67 11.08
N PRO A 64 2.33 -6.81 11.22
CA PRO A 64 3.54 -6.91 12.03
C PRO A 64 4.65 -5.92 11.60
N PRO A 65 5.58 -5.55 12.50
CA PRO A 65 6.36 -4.32 12.35
C PRO A 65 7.63 -4.46 11.50
N LEU A 66 8.11 -5.69 11.23
CA LEU A 66 9.48 -5.91 10.77
C LEU A 66 9.80 -5.21 9.44
N LEU A 67 8.89 -5.24 8.47
CA LEU A 67 9.09 -4.58 7.18
C LEU A 67 9.26 -3.06 7.32
N PHE A 68 8.48 -2.45 8.21
CA PHE A 68 8.52 -1.00 8.43
C PHE A 68 9.80 -0.59 9.15
N TRP A 69 10.31 -1.44 10.05
CA TRP A 69 11.61 -1.22 10.68
C TRP A 69 12.78 -1.39 9.70
N GLU A 70 12.71 -2.34 8.77
CA GLU A 70 13.69 -2.47 7.69
C GLU A 70 13.71 -1.22 6.81
N LEU A 71 12.54 -0.75 6.37
CA LEU A 71 12.42 0.49 5.60
C LEU A 71 12.91 1.71 6.39
N GLY A 72 12.49 1.85 7.64
CA GLY A 72 12.90 2.95 8.50
C GLY A 72 14.40 2.99 8.73
N ALA A 73 15.03 1.83 8.93
CA ALA A 73 16.49 1.72 9.03
C ALA A 73 17.18 2.13 7.73
N LEU A 74 16.70 1.67 6.58
CA LEU A 74 17.28 2.04 5.28
C LEU A 74 17.12 3.53 4.97
N PHE A 75 15.98 4.14 5.28
CA PHE A 75 15.78 5.57 5.09
C PHE A 75 16.70 6.40 5.99
N ARG A 76 16.96 5.96 7.22
CA ARG A 76 17.96 6.62 8.09
C ARG A 76 19.39 6.51 7.56
N LEU A 77 19.72 5.40 6.87
CA LEU A 77 21.07 5.15 6.37
C LEU A 77 21.33 5.77 4.99
N PHE A 78 20.34 5.77 4.11
CA PHE A 78 20.49 6.11 2.69
C PHE A 78 19.62 7.28 2.23
N GLY A 79 18.78 7.82 3.11
CA GLY A 79 17.84 8.91 2.81
C GLY A 79 16.45 8.42 2.40
N GLU A 80 15.48 9.33 2.50
CA GLU A 80 14.05 9.09 2.21
C GLU A 80 13.79 9.12 0.69
N ASP A 81 14.11 8.03 -0.01
CA ASP A 81 13.95 7.92 -1.46
C ASP A 81 13.21 6.63 -1.86
N VAL A 82 12.31 6.72 -2.85
CA VAL A 82 11.54 5.56 -3.35
C VAL A 82 12.46 4.45 -3.87
N THR A 83 13.59 4.83 -4.48
CA THR A 83 14.62 3.90 -4.96
C THR A 83 15.23 3.09 -3.83
N VAL A 84 15.46 3.69 -2.66
CA VAL A 84 15.96 3.00 -1.47
C VAL A 84 14.95 1.93 -1.01
N ALA A 85 13.67 2.30 -0.95
CA ALA A 85 12.62 1.37 -0.57
C ALA A 85 12.48 0.21 -1.57
N ARG A 86 12.54 0.49 -2.87
CA ARG A 86 12.47 -0.53 -3.93
C ARG A 86 13.72 -1.39 -4.02
N ALA A 87 14.89 -0.87 -3.65
CA ALA A 87 16.10 -1.68 -3.53
C ALA A 87 15.92 -2.81 -2.50
N LEU A 88 15.24 -2.53 -1.38
CA LEU A 88 14.87 -3.56 -0.40
C LEU A 88 13.94 -4.62 -1.00
N ALA A 89 12.89 -4.21 -1.73
CA ALA A 89 11.99 -5.13 -2.40
C ALA A 89 12.72 -6.05 -3.39
N VAL A 90 13.57 -5.46 -4.25
CA VAL A 90 14.40 -6.20 -5.21
C VAL A 90 15.36 -7.16 -4.50
N ALA A 91 15.96 -6.76 -3.36
CA ALA A 91 16.81 -7.64 -2.57
C ALA A 91 16.02 -8.87 -2.06
N TRP A 92 14.84 -8.66 -1.47
CA TRP A 92 14.00 -9.75 -0.98
C TRP A 92 13.50 -10.67 -2.11
N SER A 93 13.15 -10.12 -3.26
CA SER A 93 12.77 -10.92 -4.42
C SER A 93 13.93 -11.69 -5.04
N THR A 94 15.13 -11.11 -5.02
CA THR A 94 16.37 -11.81 -5.43
C THR A 94 16.64 -12.99 -4.49
N LEU A 95 16.47 -12.80 -3.17
CA LEU A 95 16.59 -13.88 -2.19
C LEU A 95 15.51 -14.95 -2.38
N THR A 96 14.29 -14.57 -2.77
CA THR A 96 13.20 -15.50 -3.11
C THR A 96 13.56 -16.34 -4.34
N LEU A 97 14.04 -15.72 -5.42
CA LEU A 97 14.49 -16.40 -6.63
C LEU A 97 15.66 -17.35 -6.33
N LEU A 98 16.65 -16.90 -5.56
CA LEU A 98 17.78 -17.72 -5.15
C LEU A 98 17.34 -18.95 -4.33
N ALA A 99 16.48 -18.76 -3.32
CA ALA A 99 15.95 -19.89 -2.53
C ALA A 99 15.19 -20.89 -3.40
N THR A 100 14.42 -20.41 -4.38
CA THR A 100 13.69 -21.25 -5.35
C THR A 100 14.65 -22.11 -6.18
N ILE A 101 15.69 -21.49 -6.74
CA ILE A 101 16.74 -22.16 -7.52
C ILE A 101 17.44 -23.21 -6.66
N LEU A 102 17.81 -22.86 -5.42
CA LEU A 102 18.53 -23.73 -4.50
C LEU A 102 17.68 -24.90 -4.01
N LEU A 103 16.38 -24.72 -3.78
CA LEU A 103 15.44 -25.79 -3.44
C LEU A 103 15.28 -26.78 -4.61
N ALA A 104 15.08 -26.26 -5.82
CA ALA A 104 14.96 -27.06 -7.03
C ALA A 104 16.26 -27.86 -7.33
N GLU A 105 17.43 -27.22 -7.19
CA GLU A 105 18.74 -27.88 -7.30
C GLU A 105 18.86 -29.02 -6.30
N ARG A 106 18.52 -28.76 -5.03
CA ARG A 106 18.65 -29.74 -3.95
C ARG A 106 17.80 -30.99 -4.19
N LEU A 107 16.64 -30.84 -4.82
CA LEU A 107 15.71 -31.93 -5.10
C LEU A 107 16.16 -32.81 -6.27
N ARG A 108 16.59 -32.21 -7.38
CA ARG A 108 16.85 -32.97 -8.62
C ARG A 108 17.97 -32.39 -9.52
N GLY A 109 18.76 -31.46 -9.01
CA GLY A 109 19.98 -30.93 -9.64
C GLY A 109 19.74 -29.71 -10.53
N TRP A 110 20.80 -29.28 -11.21
CA TRP A 110 20.85 -28.00 -11.91
C TRP A 110 19.79 -27.81 -13.02
N ARG A 111 19.35 -28.89 -13.68
CA ARG A 111 18.31 -28.81 -14.72
C ARG A 111 16.97 -28.38 -14.15
N THR A 112 16.58 -28.97 -13.01
CA THR A 112 15.37 -28.58 -12.29
C THR A 112 15.50 -27.17 -11.74
N ALA A 113 16.70 -26.78 -11.30
CA ALA A 113 16.98 -25.42 -10.86
C ALA A 113 16.84 -24.38 -11.99
N ALA A 114 17.41 -24.66 -13.17
CA ALA A 114 17.30 -23.80 -14.34
C ALA A 114 15.85 -23.68 -14.81
N LEU A 115 15.11 -24.80 -14.82
CA LEU A 115 13.69 -24.80 -15.15
C LEU A 115 12.87 -24.01 -14.12
N ALA A 116 13.14 -24.15 -12.82
CA ALA A 116 12.45 -23.38 -11.78
C ALA A 116 12.74 -21.87 -11.91
N ALA A 117 14.00 -21.49 -12.17
CA ALA A 117 14.38 -20.10 -12.45
C ALA A 117 13.61 -19.55 -13.65
N PHE A 118 13.60 -20.31 -14.75
CA PHE A 118 12.90 -19.97 -15.98
C PHE A 118 11.40 -19.74 -15.76
N LEU A 119 10.75 -20.66 -15.06
CA LEU A 119 9.31 -20.58 -14.79
C LEU A 119 8.96 -19.39 -13.89
N LEU A 120 9.77 -19.13 -12.85
CA LEU A 120 9.52 -18.01 -11.94
C LEU A 120 9.75 -16.66 -12.63
N LEU A 121 10.81 -16.54 -13.42
CA LEU A 121 11.06 -15.34 -14.23
C LEU A 121 10.06 -15.18 -15.38
N GLY A 122 9.47 -16.27 -15.87
CA GLY A 122 8.35 -16.26 -16.82
C GLY A 122 6.98 -16.12 -16.15
N THR A 123 6.92 -15.72 -14.87
CA THR A 123 5.67 -15.47 -14.14
C THR A 123 5.41 -13.97 -14.03
N PRO A 124 4.45 -13.40 -14.78
CA PRO A 124 4.20 -11.96 -14.87
C PRO A 124 3.90 -11.31 -13.53
N ILE A 125 3.11 -11.98 -12.68
CA ILE A 125 2.82 -11.45 -11.35
C ILE A 125 4.08 -11.36 -10.48
N PHE A 126 5.01 -12.32 -10.59
CA PHE A 126 6.31 -12.22 -9.93
C PHE A 126 7.09 -11.05 -10.49
N ILE A 127 7.24 -10.97 -11.81
CA ILE A 127 7.95 -9.91 -12.51
C ILE A 127 7.42 -8.51 -12.13
N ARG A 128 6.10 -8.26 -12.13
CA ARG A 128 5.53 -6.96 -11.73
C ARG A 128 5.59 -6.68 -10.23
N ASP A 129 5.28 -7.64 -9.36
CA ASP A 129 5.11 -7.35 -7.93
C ASP A 129 6.42 -7.53 -7.13
N SER A 130 7.44 -8.20 -7.70
CA SER A 130 8.78 -8.40 -7.09
C SER A 130 9.63 -7.12 -6.93
N ARG A 131 9.14 -6.01 -7.46
CA ARG A 131 9.77 -4.68 -7.36
C ARG A 131 8.96 -3.71 -6.50
N ALA A 132 7.69 -4.05 -6.24
CA ALA A 132 6.81 -3.26 -5.40
C ALA A 132 7.20 -3.54 -3.94
N VAL A 133 7.20 -2.49 -3.12
CA VAL A 133 7.48 -2.61 -1.68
C VAL A 133 6.28 -3.24 -0.98
N LEU A 134 6.23 -4.57 -1.00
CA LEU A 134 5.17 -5.39 -0.42
C LEU A 134 5.76 -6.43 0.53
N ALA A 135 4.98 -6.81 1.55
CA ALA A 135 5.39 -7.79 2.55
C ALA A 135 5.49 -9.23 2.04
N ASP A 136 4.92 -9.55 0.88
CA ASP A 136 4.82 -10.92 0.37
C ASP A 136 6.17 -11.51 -0.06
N MET A 137 7.08 -10.67 -0.60
CA MET A 137 8.43 -11.10 -1.01
C MET A 137 9.37 -11.37 0.16
N PRO A 138 9.46 -10.52 1.20
CA PRO A 138 10.19 -10.86 2.42
C PRO A 138 9.67 -12.15 3.07
N VAL A 139 8.35 -12.34 3.13
CA VAL A 139 7.73 -13.57 3.67
C VAL A 139 8.14 -14.79 2.85
N ALA A 140 8.04 -14.71 1.52
CA ALA A 140 8.43 -15.80 0.62
C ALA A 140 9.92 -16.14 0.77
N ALA A 141 10.79 -15.12 0.79
CA ALA A 141 12.23 -15.31 0.97
C ALA A 141 12.52 -16.02 2.30
N CYS A 142 12.10 -15.47 3.43
CA CYS A 142 12.35 -16.04 4.75
C CYS A 142 11.79 -17.46 4.89
N GLY A 143 10.56 -17.70 4.41
CA GLY A 143 9.94 -19.03 4.43
C GLY A 143 10.68 -20.07 3.60
N LEU A 144 11.06 -19.74 2.36
CA LEU A 144 11.79 -20.65 1.47
C LEU A 144 13.22 -20.90 1.96
N TRP A 145 13.90 -19.87 2.48
CA TRP A 145 15.21 -20.03 3.11
C TRP A 145 15.13 -20.92 4.36
N ALA A 146 14.09 -20.78 5.18
CA ALA A 146 13.87 -21.66 6.32
C ALA A 146 13.75 -23.13 5.88
N LEU A 147 12.93 -23.41 4.86
CA LEU A 147 12.81 -24.75 4.27
C LEU A 147 14.15 -25.24 3.72
N TRP A 148 14.86 -24.42 2.95
CA TRP A 148 16.13 -24.77 2.33
C TRP A 148 17.22 -25.11 3.36
N VAL A 149 17.42 -24.25 4.37
CA VAL A 149 18.40 -24.45 5.46
C VAL A 149 18.12 -25.79 6.15
N LEU A 150 16.85 -26.02 6.50
CA LEU A 150 16.44 -27.22 7.22
C LEU A 150 16.57 -28.50 6.36
N MET A 151 16.39 -28.40 5.04
CA MET A 151 16.62 -29.48 4.06
C MET A 151 18.11 -29.73 3.78
N ARG A 152 18.93 -28.68 3.83
CA ARG A 152 20.37 -28.76 3.54
C ARG A 152 21.14 -29.41 4.68
N TRP A 153 20.76 -29.12 5.92
CA TRP A 153 21.41 -29.64 7.12
C TRP A 153 20.41 -30.26 8.10
N PRO A 154 19.78 -31.40 7.74
CA PRO A 154 18.65 -31.94 8.49
C PRO A 154 19.00 -32.45 9.90
N HIS A 155 20.28 -32.67 10.20
CA HIS A 155 20.75 -33.18 11.49
C HIS A 155 21.40 -32.11 12.38
N ARG A 156 21.52 -30.85 11.92
CA ARG A 156 22.14 -29.76 12.69
C ARG A 156 21.09 -29.00 13.48
N ARG A 157 21.33 -28.81 14.78
CA ARG A 157 20.41 -28.05 15.66
C ARG A 157 20.41 -26.56 15.30
N GLU A 158 21.56 -26.04 14.89
CA GLU A 158 21.75 -24.67 14.42
C GLU A 158 20.89 -24.40 13.20
N ALA A 159 20.76 -25.37 12.28
CA ALA A 159 19.89 -25.24 11.11
C ALA A 159 18.40 -25.18 11.50
N ALA A 160 17.99 -25.92 12.53
CA ALA A 160 16.64 -25.84 13.08
C ALA A 160 16.40 -24.48 13.76
N LEU A 161 17.37 -23.97 14.51
CA LEU A 161 17.28 -22.66 15.15
C LEU A 161 17.17 -21.53 14.12
N VAL A 162 18.03 -21.54 13.10
CA VAL A 162 18.02 -20.56 12.00
C VAL A 162 16.73 -20.64 11.19
N ALA A 163 16.25 -21.84 10.85
CA ALA A 163 14.97 -21.99 10.16
C ALA A 163 13.79 -21.49 11.00
N GLY A 164 13.84 -21.70 12.33
CA GLY A 164 12.90 -21.13 13.28
C GLY A 164 12.94 -19.60 13.28
N ALA A 165 14.13 -19.02 13.40
CA ALA A 165 14.34 -17.57 13.40
C ALA A 165 13.84 -16.93 12.09
N LEU A 166 14.10 -17.55 10.94
CA LEU A 166 13.58 -17.10 9.64
C LEU A 166 12.05 -17.17 9.58
N LEU A 167 11.43 -18.22 10.14
CA LEU A 167 9.96 -18.28 10.26
C LEU A 167 9.44 -17.17 11.18
N GLY A 168 10.10 -16.93 12.32
CA GLY A 168 9.77 -15.83 13.23
C GLY A 168 9.85 -14.46 12.56
N ALA A 169 10.91 -14.22 11.78
CA ALA A 169 11.05 -13.01 10.96
C ALA A 169 9.91 -12.89 9.95
N ALA A 170 9.60 -13.96 9.20
CA ALA A 170 8.49 -13.97 8.25
C ALA A 170 7.14 -13.67 8.92
N LEU A 171 6.87 -14.24 10.10
CA LEU A 171 5.66 -13.97 10.87
C LEU A 171 5.60 -12.52 11.37
N MET A 172 6.75 -11.92 11.70
CA MET A 172 6.88 -10.51 12.07
C MET A 172 6.93 -9.55 10.88
N THR A 173 6.93 -10.07 9.65
CA THR A 173 6.60 -9.31 8.43
C THR A 173 5.10 -9.42 8.12
N LYS A 174 4.54 -10.63 8.10
CA LYS A 174 3.12 -10.88 7.79
C LYS A 174 2.64 -12.24 8.35
N PRO A 175 1.43 -12.32 8.93
CA PRO A 175 0.89 -13.59 9.43
C PRO A 175 0.67 -14.64 8.33
N THR A 176 0.62 -14.23 7.07
CA THR A 176 0.54 -15.14 5.91
C THR A 176 1.77 -16.06 5.79
N ALA A 177 2.80 -15.91 6.62
CA ALA A 177 3.94 -16.82 6.71
C ALA A 177 3.61 -18.18 7.37
N LEU A 178 2.49 -18.31 8.10
CA LEU A 178 2.12 -19.54 8.83
C LEU A 178 2.21 -20.84 8.03
N PRO A 179 1.80 -20.90 6.74
CA PRO A 179 1.91 -22.11 5.91
C PRO A 179 3.33 -22.66 5.77
N PHE A 180 4.37 -21.83 5.83
CA PHE A 180 5.77 -22.32 5.85
C PHE A 180 6.08 -23.10 7.12
N GLY A 181 5.46 -22.75 8.25
CA GLY A 181 5.57 -23.51 9.50
C GLY A 181 5.11 -24.95 9.34
N VAL A 182 4.04 -25.20 8.57
CA VAL A 182 3.55 -26.56 8.26
C VAL A 182 4.62 -27.36 7.52
N GLY A 183 5.24 -26.78 6.49
CA GLY A 183 6.35 -27.43 5.78
C GLY A 183 7.55 -27.74 6.67
N LEU A 184 7.93 -26.81 7.55
CA LEU A 184 9.02 -27.01 8.52
C LEU A 184 8.71 -28.13 9.52
N VAL A 185 7.46 -28.22 10.00
CA VAL A 185 7.01 -29.32 10.86
C VAL A 185 7.13 -30.66 10.13
N VAL A 186 6.71 -30.75 8.85
CA VAL A 186 6.86 -31.97 8.05
C VAL A 186 8.33 -32.36 7.88
N LEU A 187 9.22 -31.39 7.61
CA LEU A 187 10.67 -31.65 7.52
C LEU A 187 11.28 -32.11 8.85
N ALA A 188 10.85 -31.52 9.97
CA ALA A 188 11.32 -31.90 11.30
C ALA A 188 10.81 -33.30 11.69
N TRP A 189 9.58 -33.64 11.31
CA TRP A 189 8.99 -34.95 11.57
C TRP A 189 9.64 -36.07 10.75
N GLY A 190 10.17 -35.75 9.57
CA GLY A 190 10.85 -36.71 8.70
C GLY A 190 12.16 -37.29 9.25
N THR A 191 12.70 -36.74 10.35
CA THR A 191 13.86 -37.32 11.04
C THR A 191 13.44 -38.33 12.11
N ARG A 192 13.86 -39.59 11.97
CA ARG A 192 13.53 -40.69 12.92
C ARG A 192 14.00 -40.43 14.36
N ASN A 193 15.19 -39.86 14.53
CA ASN A 193 15.75 -39.55 15.84
C ASN A 193 15.76 -38.04 16.08
N GLY A 194 15.34 -37.61 17.27
CA GLY A 194 15.43 -36.20 17.69
C GLY A 194 14.35 -35.26 17.15
N ARG A 195 13.25 -35.77 16.55
CA ARG A 195 12.16 -34.92 16.01
C ARG A 195 11.63 -33.89 16.99
N TRP A 196 11.42 -34.26 18.25
CA TRP A 196 10.93 -33.34 19.29
C TRP A 196 11.95 -32.26 19.64
N GLN A 197 13.23 -32.63 19.83
CA GLN A 197 14.30 -31.66 20.05
C GLN A 197 14.39 -30.67 18.89
N ARG A 198 14.22 -31.14 17.66
CA ARG A 198 14.24 -30.31 16.46
C ARG A 198 13.04 -29.35 16.38
N LEU A 199 11.83 -29.83 16.68
CA LEU A 199 10.64 -29.00 16.78
C LEU A 199 10.77 -27.94 17.88
N MET A 200 11.28 -28.32 19.06
CA MET A 200 11.56 -27.38 20.14
C MET A 200 12.60 -26.33 19.73
N THR A 201 13.65 -26.72 18.99
CA THR A 201 14.68 -25.78 18.51
C THR A 201 14.14 -24.83 17.44
N LEU A 202 13.28 -25.33 16.53
CA LEU A 202 12.55 -24.49 15.57
C LEU A 202 11.64 -23.48 16.30
N ALA A 203 10.85 -23.96 17.26
CA ALA A 203 9.98 -23.12 18.06
C ALA A 203 10.78 -22.07 18.84
N LEU A 204 11.90 -22.45 19.44
CA LEU A 204 12.79 -21.52 20.14
C LEU A 204 13.32 -20.42 19.21
N GLY A 205 13.74 -20.75 17.99
CA GLY A 205 14.18 -19.76 17.01
C GLY A 205 13.06 -18.80 16.61
N ALA A 206 11.87 -19.34 16.32
CA ALA A 206 10.71 -18.54 15.93
C ALA A 206 10.24 -17.62 17.06
N LEU A 207 10.02 -18.19 18.26
CA LEU A 207 9.61 -17.44 19.44
C LEU A 207 10.69 -16.45 19.92
N GLY A 208 11.97 -16.75 19.71
CA GLY A 208 13.06 -15.82 20.00
C GLY A 208 12.98 -14.54 19.17
N VAL A 209 12.78 -14.64 17.86
CA VAL A 209 12.62 -13.47 16.98
C VAL A 209 11.30 -12.76 17.22
N VAL A 210 10.20 -13.51 17.36
CA VAL A 210 8.88 -12.93 17.68
C VAL A 210 8.94 -12.18 19.01
N GLY A 211 9.49 -12.78 20.06
CA GLY A 211 9.64 -12.15 21.36
C GLY A 211 10.52 -10.90 21.31
N LEU A 212 11.65 -10.96 20.60
CA LEU A 212 12.54 -9.80 20.40
C LEU A 212 11.80 -8.63 19.73
N VAL A 213 10.99 -8.91 18.71
CA VAL A 213 10.18 -7.89 18.03
C VAL A 213 9.09 -7.36 18.96
N LEU A 214 8.35 -8.23 19.63
CA LEU A 214 7.20 -7.83 20.45
C LEU A 214 7.57 -7.01 21.69
N VAL A 215 8.79 -7.14 22.21
CA VAL A 215 9.29 -6.29 23.31
C VAL A 215 9.47 -4.83 22.89
N ASN A 216 9.60 -4.55 21.59
CA ASN A 216 9.84 -3.22 21.04
C ASN A 216 8.57 -2.53 20.50
N VAL A 217 7.38 -3.05 20.82
CA VAL A 217 6.10 -2.47 20.39
C VAL A 217 5.09 -2.42 21.55
N PRO A 218 4.12 -1.49 21.54
CA PRO A 218 3.04 -1.49 22.52
C PRO A 218 2.17 -2.74 22.36
N LEU A 219 2.46 -3.79 23.15
CA LEU A 219 1.89 -5.13 22.99
C LEU A 219 0.36 -5.13 22.92
N ARG A 220 -0.32 -4.34 23.77
CA ARG A 220 -1.78 -4.25 23.75
C ARG A 220 -2.30 -3.75 22.40
N ALA A 221 -1.77 -2.61 21.91
CA ALA A 221 -2.17 -2.04 20.63
C ALA A 221 -1.81 -2.97 19.46
N PHE A 222 -0.66 -3.64 19.52
CA PHE A 222 -0.29 -4.68 18.55
C PHE A 222 -1.33 -5.81 18.49
N LEU A 223 -1.72 -6.37 19.65
CA LEU A 223 -2.69 -7.47 19.71
C LEU A 223 -4.05 -7.01 19.15
N GLU A 224 -4.50 -5.81 19.52
CA GLU A 224 -5.77 -5.24 19.05
C GLU A 224 -5.76 -4.99 17.52
N GLN A 225 -4.72 -4.34 17.00
CA GLN A 225 -4.69 -3.89 15.60
C GLN A 225 -4.19 -4.96 14.61
N VAL A 226 -3.32 -5.87 15.04
CA VAL A 226 -2.75 -6.90 14.15
C VAL A 226 -3.48 -8.23 14.28
N LEU A 227 -3.85 -8.65 15.49
CA LEU A 227 -4.52 -9.96 15.67
C LEU A 227 -6.03 -9.83 15.68
N LEU A 228 -6.59 -9.04 16.62
CA LEU A 228 -8.05 -8.95 16.80
C LEU A 228 -8.73 -8.29 15.60
N PHE A 229 -8.17 -7.20 15.07
CA PHE A 229 -8.70 -6.57 13.87
C PHE A 229 -8.70 -7.51 12.67
N ASN A 230 -7.62 -8.22 12.38
CA ASN A 230 -7.59 -9.15 11.24
C ASN A 230 -8.47 -10.40 11.46
N ALA A 231 -8.68 -10.82 12.70
CA ALA A 231 -9.63 -11.89 13.03
C ALA A 231 -11.10 -11.44 12.91
N GLY A 232 -11.40 -10.19 13.25
CA GLY A 232 -12.75 -9.61 13.21
C GLY A 232 -13.13 -8.96 11.87
N ALA A 233 -12.16 -8.57 11.03
CA ALA A 233 -12.39 -7.96 9.71
C ALA A 233 -12.81 -8.96 8.63
N GLY A 234 -13.35 -10.11 9.03
CA GLY A 234 -13.89 -11.13 8.13
C GLY A 234 -15.16 -10.65 7.42
N GLY A 235 -15.03 -10.08 6.22
CA GLY A 235 -16.15 -9.92 5.30
C GLY A 235 -16.67 -11.27 4.77
N ASP A 236 -17.67 -11.23 3.88
CA ASP A 236 -18.24 -12.43 3.26
C ASP A 236 -17.20 -13.21 2.45
N ALA A 237 -16.56 -14.19 3.10
CA ALA A 237 -15.62 -15.07 2.43
C ALA A 237 -16.38 -15.90 1.37
N ASN A 238 -15.88 -15.89 0.14
CA ASN A 238 -16.36 -16.76 -0.93
C ASN A 238 -15.26 -17.75 -1.33
N PRO A 239 -15.18 -18.93 -0.68
CA PRO A 239 -14.16 -19.91 -0.95
C PRO A 239 -14.10 -20.36 -2.41
N ALA A 240 -15.25 -20.50 -3.08
CA ALA A 240 -15.29 -20.88 -4.48
C ALA A 240 -14.66 -19.79 -5.37
N ALA A 241 -15.02 -18.52 -5.17
CA ALA A 241 -14.43 -17.41 -5.90
C ALA A 241 -12.93 -17.26 -5.61
N ASN A 242 -12.50 -17.44 -4.36
CA ASN A 242 -11.09 -17.40 -4.00
C ASN A 242 -10.29 -18.54 -4.64
N LEU A 243 -10.81 -19.76 -4.65
CA LEU A 243 -10.17 -20.89 -5.33
C LEU A 243 -10.07 -20.66 -6.84
N LEU A 244 -11.13 -20.11 -7.46
CA LEU A 244 -11.11 -19.70 -8.86
C LEU A 244 -10.08 -18.59 -9.12
N LYS A 245 -9.93 -17.64 -8.19
CA LYS A 245 -8.94 -16.56 -8.28
C LYS A 245 -7.51 -17.09 -8.13
N ILE A 246 -7.27 -17.99 -7.18
CA ILE A 246 -5.98 -18.70 -7.03
C ILE A 246 -5.68 -19.46 -8.31
N TRP A 247 -6.66 -20.20 -8.84
CA TRP A 247 -6.53 -20.92 -10.10
C TRP A 247 -6.14 -19.96 -11.23
N ALA A 248 -6.91 -18.88 -11.44
CA ALA A 248 -6.66 -17.89 -12.48
C ALA A 248 -5.28 -17.21 -12.36
N ILE A 249 -4.81 -16.92 -11.15
CA ILE A 249 -3.49 -16.31 -10.93
C ILE A 249 -2.36 -17.31 -11.21
N VAL A 250 -2.51 -18.55 -10.73
CA VAL A 250 -1.51 -19.60 -10.94
C VAL A 250 -1.45 -20.02 -12.40
N THR A 251 -2.59 -20.16 -13.08
CA THR A 251 -2.66 -20.60 -14.47
C THR A 251 -2.58 -19.47 -15.49
N GLY A 252 -2.79 -18.21 -15.11
CA GLY A 252 -2.87 -17.07 -16.03
C GLY A 252 -3.86 -17.28 -17.20
N GLU A 253 -3.68 -16.50 -18.28
CA GLU A 253 -4.37 -16.69 -19.57
C GLU A 253 -3.61 -17.62 -20.53
N HIS A 254 -2.43 -18.13 -20.15
CA HIS A 254 -1.54 -18.88 -21.06
C HIS A 254 -1.62 -20.40 -20.85
N LEU A 255 -1.81 -21.14 -21.95
CA LEU A 255 -1.98 -22.61 -21.96
C LEU A 255 -0.88 -23.40 -21.23
N TRP A 256 0.39 -22.98 -21.27
CA TRP A 256 1.47 -23.71 -20.59
C TRP A 256 1.38 -23.65 -19.07
N ARG A 257 0.74 -22.60 -18.52
CA ARG A 257 0.51 -22.43 -17.09
C ARG A 257 -0.71 -23.23 -16.61
N MET A 258 -1.66 -23.56 -17.48
CA MET A 258 -2.73 -24.53 -17.19
C MET A 258 -2.17 -25.94 -16.94
N LEU A 259 -0.97 -26.25 -17.46
CA LEU A 259 -0.28 -27.52 -17.19
C LEU A 259 0.40 -27.55 -15.82
N LEU A 260 0.52 -26.42 -15.10
CA LEU A 260 1.20 -26.31 -13.79
C LEU A 260 0.67 -27.33 -12.79
N ILE A 261 -0.65 -27.43 -12.67
CA ILE A 261 -1.28 -28.26 -11.64
C ILE A 261 -1.24 -29.75 -11.99
N PRO A 262 -1.62 -30.20 -13.21
CA PRO A 262 -1.49 -31.59 -13.60
C PRO A 262 -0.06 -32.12 -13.50
N VAL A 263 0.93 -31.34 -13.94
CA VAL A 263 2.34 -31.80 -13.95
C VAL A 263 3.01 -31.64 -12.58
N ALA A 264 2.66 -30.64 -11.77
CA ALA A 264 3.05 -30.62 -10.37
C ALA A 264 2.48 -31.83 -9.63
N SER A 265 1.24 -32.22 -9.94
CA SER A 265 0.62 -33.45 -9.40
C SER A 265 1.36 -34.71 -9.83
N VAL A 266 1.91 -34.75 -11.06
CA VAL A 266 2.83 -35.81 -11.49
C VAL A 266 4.14 -35.75 -10.71
N GLY A 267 4.73 -34.57 -10.48
CA GLY A 267 5.94 -34.42 -9.66
C GLY A 267 5.76 -34.89 -8.22
N VAL A 268 4.62 -34.55 -7.60
CA VAL A 268 4.20 -35.02 -6.27
C VAL A 268 3.96 -36.53 -6.28
N GLY A 269 3.18 -37.03 -7.24
CA GLY A 269 2.87 -38.47 -7.36
C GLY A 269 4.14 -39.30 -7.55
N VAL A 270 5.07 -38.84 -8.39
CA VAL A 270 6.36 -39.50 -8.61
C VAL A 270 7.24 -39.47 -7.37
N ALA A 271 7.31 -38.36 -6.65
CA ALA A 271 8.14 -38.24 -5.45
C ALA A 271 7.56 -38.99 -4.25
N ALA A 272 6.24 -39.12 -4.19
CA ALA A 272 5.51 -39.87 -3.18
C ALA A 272 5.59 -41.39 -3.43
N LEU A 273 5.55 -41.82 -4.70
CA LEU A 273 5.55 -43.23 -5.10
C LEU A 273 6.95 -43.80 -5.37
N GLY A 274 7.91 -42.98 -5.83
CA GLY A 274 9.30 -43.38 -5.97
C GLY A 274 9.99 -43.24 -4.63
N ALA A 275 10.55 -44.32 -4.08
CA ALA A 275 11.32 -44.38 -2.83
C ALA A 275 12.57 -43.48 -2.81
N SER A 276 12.36 -42.17 -2.93
CA SER A 276 13.37 -41.13 -3.04
C SER A 276 13.86 -40.74 -1.66
N LYS A 277 15.18 -40.55 -1.54
CA LYS A 277 15.81 -39.95 -0.35
C LYS A 277 15.25 -38.55 0.00
N GLN A 278 14.50 -37.93 -0.92
CA GLN A 278 13.94 -36.57 -0.79
C GLN A 278 12.43 -36.56 -0.51
N ARG A 279 11.78 -37.69 -0.20
CA ARG A 279 10.33 -37.78 0.01
C ARG A 279 9.79 -36.72 0.98
N HIS A 280 10.44 -36.54 2.13
CA HIS A 280 10.00 -35.56 3.14
C HIS A 280 10.12 -34.11 2.65
N ALA A 281 11.08 -33.80 1.79
CA ALA A 281 11.23 -32.47 1.21
C ALA A 281 10.09 -32.14 0.24
N VAL A 282 9.71 -33.11 -0.60
CA VAL A 282 8.57 -32.93 -1.50
C VAL A 282 7.27 -32.84 -0.71
N LEU A 283 7.06 -33.71 0.29
CA LEU A 283 5.90 -33.64 1.19
C LEU A 283 5.82 -32.29 1.91
N ALA A 284 6.96 -31.73 2.34
CA ALA A 284 6.99 -30.44 3.01
C ALA A 284 6.58 -29.28 2.09
N LEU A 285 7.07 -29.25 0.85
CA LEU A 285 6.66 -28.25 -0.14
C LEU A 285 5.19 -28.40 -0.52
N THR A 286 4.70 -29.64 -0.68
CA THR A 286 3.28 -29.92 -0.94
C THR A 286 2.42 -29.50 0.24
N ALA A 287 2.82 -29.80 1.48
CA ALA A 287 2.11 -29.41 2.68
C ALA A 287 2.10 -27.88 2.86
N THR A 288 3.20 -27.20 2.53
CA THR A 288 3.28 -25.73 2.51
C THR A 288 2.28 -25.15 1.51
N LEU A 289 2.28 -25.66 0.26
CA LEU A 289 1.37 -25.22 -0.78
C LEU A 289 -0.10 -25.47 -0.41
N ALA A 290 -0.41 -26.66 0.11
CA ALA A 290 -1.76 -27.00 0.58
C ALA A 290 -2.20 -26.08 1.73
N ALA A 291 -1.31 -25.80 2.68
CA ALA A 291 -1.60 -24.88 3.78
C ALA A 291 -1.86 -23.45 3.29
N PHE A 292 -1.15 -22.97 2.26
CA PHE A 292 -1.46 -21.69 1.62
C PHE A 292 -2.86 -21.67 1.00
N VAL A 293 -3.21 -22.71 0.23
CA VAL A 293 -4.54 -22.82 -0.39
C VAL A 293 -5.63 -22.87 0.67
N LEU A 294 -5.45 -23.65 1.75
CA LEU A 294 -6.39 -23.74 2.86
C LEU A 294 -6.53 -22.42 3.62
N MET A 295 -5.45 -21.66 3.78
CA MET A 295 -5.48 -20.34 4.41
C MET A 295 -6.15 -19.28 3.54
N PHE A 296 -5.93 -19.33 2.21
CA PHE A 296 -6.47 -18.33 1.28
C PHE A 296 -7.89 -18.61 0.80
N ALA A 297 -8.36 -19.86 0.85
CA ALA A 297 -9.72 -20.19 0.47
C ALA A 297 -10.76 -19.38 1.27
N PRO A 298 -10.73 -19.29 2.62
CA PRO A 298 -11.69 -18.48 3.37
C PRO A 298 -11.31 -17.00 3.49
N TYR A 299 -10.36 -16.48 2.70
CA TYR A 299 -9.85 -15.11 2.90
C TYR A 299 -10.82 -14.05 2.33
N PRO A 300 -11.31 -13.07 3.12
CA PRO A 300 -12.40 -12.18 2.71
C PRO A 300 -12.11 -11.30 1.48
N ASP A 301 -10.86 -10.89 1.29
CA ASP A 301 -10.41 -10.10 0.13
C ASP A 301 -9.06 -10.62 -0.37
N LEU A 302 -9.07 -11.72 -1.11
CA LEU A 302 -7.82 -12.29 -1.61
C LEU A 302 -7.24 -11.42 -2.74
N PHE A 303 -6.39 -10.44 -2.41
CA PHE A 303 -5.65 -9.68 -3.42
C PHE A 303 -4.68 -10.57 -4.19
N SER A 304 -4.44 -10.24 -5.47
CA SER A 304 -3.62 -11.07 -6.34
C SER A 304 -2.17 -11.17 -5.87
N HIS A 305 -1.60 -10.11 -5.31
CA HIS A 305 -0.24 -10.11 -4.76
C HIS A 305 -0.08 -11.07 -3.57
N LEU A 306 -1.15 -11.40 -2.83
CA LEU A 306 -1.09 -12.36 -1.71
C LEU A 306 -0.78 -13.77 -2.19
N VAL A 307 -1.25 -14.12 -3.39
CA VAL A 307 -1.02 -15.44 -4.01
C VAL A 307 0.45 -15.59 -4.39
N LEU A 308 1.20 -14.50 -4.54
CA LEU A 308 2.59 -14.54 -4.98
C LEU A 308 3.50 -15.34 -4.03
N VAL A 309 3.19 -15.37 -2.73
CA VAL A 309 3.97 -16.11 -1.72
C VAL A 309 3.99 -17.62 -1.97
N LEU A 310 2.96 -18.20 -2.61
CA LEU A 310 2.86 -19.64 -2.87
C LEU A 310 3.46 -20.06 -4.21
N VAL A 311 3.61 -19.11 -5.14
CA VAL A 311 4.10 -19.34 -6.52
C VAL A 311 5.46 -20.04 -6.54
N PRO A 312 6.49 -19.62 -5.77
CA PRO A 312 7.78 -20.31 -5.76
C PRO A 312 7.70 -21.79 -5.39
N SER A 313 6.90 -22.13 -4.38
CA SER A 313 6.74 -23.53 -3.93
C SER A 313 6.05 -24.38 -5.00
N ALA A 314 5.03 -23.84 -5.67
CA ALA A 314 4.36 -24.49 -6.79
C ALA A 314 5.32 -24.72 -7.97
N ILE A 315 6.15 -23.71 -8.29
CA ILE A 315 7.13 -23.79 -9.37
C ILE A 315 8.21 -24.84 -9.11
N VAL A 316 8.71 -24.96 -7.88
CA VAL A 316 9.69 -26.01 -7.54
C VAL A 316 9.09 -27.41 -7.76
N LEU A 317 7.85 -27.63 -7.31
CA LEU A 317 7.14 -28.91 -7.50
C LEU A 317 6.85 -29.22 -8.97
N PHE A 318 6.44 -28.21 -9.74
CA PHE A 318 6.20 -28.36 -11.17
C PHE A 318 7.48 -28.62 -11.96
N ALA A 319 8.55 -27.86 -11.69
CA ALA A 319 9.85 -28.06 -12.32
C ALA A 319 10.39 -29.47 -12.04
N LEU A 320 10.19 -29.98 -10.82
CA LEU A 320 10.53 -31.34 -10.45
C LEU A 320 9.74 -32.37 -11.29
N GLY A 321 8.42 -32.19 -11.42
CA GLY A 321 7.55 -33.06 -12.23
C GLY A 321 7.90 -33.07 -13.70
N LEU A 322 8.11 -31.90 -14.30
CA LEU A 322 8.56 -31.78 -15.69
C LEU A 322 9.91 -32.45 -15.91
N THR A 323 10.91 -32.14 -15.08
CA THR A 323 12.25 -32.73 -15.22
C THR A 323 12.16 -34.25 -15.24
N TYR A 324 11.33 -34.80 -14.36
CA TYR A 324 11.13 -36.24 -14.29
C TYR A 324 10.45 -36.83 -15.54
N LEU A 325 9.40 -36.18 -16.03
CA LEU A 325 8.67 -36.62 -17.22
C LEU A 325 9.60 -36.65 -18.43
N PHE A 326 10.39 -35.59 -18.61
CA PHE A 326 11.35 -35.46 -19.70
C PHE A 326 12.52 -36.44 -19.59
N GLU A 327 13.00 -36.73 -18.38
CA GLU A 327 14.02 -37.77 -18.17
C GLU A 327 13.52 -39.16 -18.60
N ARG A 328 12.21 -39.40 -18.68
CA ARG A 328 11.64 -40.71 -19.08
C ARG A 328 11.25 -40.80 -20.55
N LEU A 329 11.11 -39.68 -21.25
CA LEU A 329 10.78 -39.68 -22.67
C LEU A 329 12.00 -40.04 -23.54
N PRO A 330 11.81 -40.69 -24.71
CA PRO A 330 12.90 -41.09 -25.61
C PRO A 330 13.64 -39.90 -26.26
N LEU A 331 13.18 -38.66 -26.05
CA LEU A 331 13.75 -37.41 -26.57
C LEU A 331 14.97 -36.88 -25.78
N ARG A 332 15.65 -37.73 -25.01
CA ARG A 332 16.77 -37.33 -24.13
C ARG A 332 17.91 -36.59 -24.84
N GLN A 333 18.11 -36.81 -26.14
CA GLN A 333 19.15 -36.11 -26.92
C GLN A 333 18.81 -34.65 -27.25
N ALA A 334 17.52 -34.27 -27.29
CA ALA A 334 17.09 -32.89 -27.51
C ALA A 334 17.33 -31.97 -26.29
N TRP A 335 17.85 -32.50 -25.19
CA TRP A 335 17.99 -31.84 -23.89
C TRP A 335 19.43 -31.39 -23.57
N GLN A 336 20.13 -30.88 -24.59
CA GLN A 336 21.44 -30.25 -24.38
C GLN A 336 21.27 -28.79 -23.92
N ALA A 337 22.29 -28.24 -23.24
CA ALA A 337 22.31 -26.86 -22.73
C ALA A 337 21.84 -25.77 -23.71
N PRO A 338 22.08 -25.85 -25.04
CA PRO A 338 21.61 -24.86 -26.01
C PRO A 338 20.08 -24.74 -26.08
N VAL A 339 19.33 -25.81 -25.83
CA VAL A 339 17.85 -25.79 -25.86
C VAL A 339 17.29 -25.05 -24.66
N TRP A 340 17.94 -25.15 -23.50
CA TRP A 340 17.59 -24.38 -22.31
C TRP A 340 17.89 -22.90 -22.47
N VAL A 341 19.05 -22.57 -23.05
CA VAL A 341 19.42 -21.19 -23.40
C VAL A 341 18.44 -20.63 -24.43
N GLY A 342 18.06 -21.40 -25.44
CA GLY A 342 17.05 -21.02 -26.44
C GLY A 342 15.65 -20.85 -25.87
N LEU A 343 15.24 -21.66 -24.89
CA LEU A 343 13.96 -21.50 -24.17
C LEU A 343 13.96 -20.24 -23.30
N LEU A 344 15.03 -20.01 -22.53
CA LEU A 344 15.23 -18.81 -21.70
C LEU A 344 15.19 -17.53 -22.54
N ILE A 345 15.89 -17.52 -23.68
CA ILE A 345 15.86 -16.42 -24.65
C ILE A 345 14.47 -16.32 -25.30
N GLY A 346 13.85 -17.44 -25.65
CA GLY A 346 12.53 -17.49 -26.27
C GLY A 346 11.42 -16.90 -25.40
N VAL A 347 11.44 -17.11 -24.08
CA VAL A 347 10.47 -16.48 -23.15
C VAL A 347 10.76 -15.02 -22.89
N ALA A 348 12.03 -14.63 -22.78
CA ALA A 348 12.40 -13.21 -22.72
C ALA A 348 11.88 -12.44 -23.95
N LEU A 349 11.79 -13.11 -25.10
CA LEU A 349 11.27 -12.56 -26.35
C LEU A 349 9.74 -12.69 -26.51
N LEU A 350 9.12 -13.79 -26.07
CA LEU A 350 7.69 -14.10 -26.29
C LEU A 350 6.74 -13.60 -25.19
N ASP A 351 7.12 -13.72 -23.91
CA ASP A 351 6.29 -13.25 -22.79
C ASP A 351 6.59 -11.76 -22.49
N GLY A 352 7.71 -11.26 -23.04
CA GLY A 352 8.17 -9.92 -22.78
C GLY A 352 7.40 -8.83 -23.54
N THR A 353 6.94 -9.07 -24.75
CA THR A 353 6.51 -7.96 -25.62
C THR A 353 5.23 -7.24 -25.17
N PRO A 354 4.12 -7.91 -24.76
CA PRO A 354 2.91 -7.21 -24.28
C PRO A 354 2.99 -6.82 -22.81
N PHE A 355 3.67 -7.60 -21.97
CA PHE A 355 3.79 -7.31 -20.54
C PHE A 355 4.84 -6.23 -20.25
N PHE A 356 5.96 -6.22 -20.99
CA PHE A 356 6.89 -5.10 -20.93
C PHE A 356 6.25 -3.85 -21.50
N TRP A 357 5.31 -3.97 -22.45
CA TRP A 357 4.50 -2.85 -22.95
C TRP A 357 3.53 -2.31 -21.89
N GLN A 358 2.85 -3.17 -21.13
CA GLN A 358 2.02 -2.75 -19.99
C GLN A 358 2.84 -2.16 -18.83
N ALA A 359 4.00 -2.73 -18.51
CA ALA A 359 4.94 -2.13 -17.55
C ALA A 359 5.55 -0.82 -18.09
N TYR A 360 5.66 -0.67 -19.42
CA TYR A 360 5.97 0.60 -20.08
C TYR A 360 4.84 1.60 -19.92
N GLN A 361 3.56 1.20 -20.01
CA GLN A 361 2.42 2.08 -19.76
C GLN A 361 2.28 2.49 -18.28
N VAL A 362 2.80 1.70 -17.34
CA VAL A 362 2.95 2.14 -15.94
C VAL A 362 4.11 3.14 -15.79
N GLY A 363 5.13 3.05 -16.66
CA GLY A 363 6.26 3.98 -16.73
C GLY A 363 6.01 5.23 -17.58
N ASP A 364 5.06 5.19 -18.50
CA ASP A 364 4.49 6.37 -19.14
C ASP A 364 3.55 6.98 -18.11
N LEU A 365 3.97 8.09 -17.52
CA LEU A 365 3.18 8.77 -16.52
C LEU A 365 1.82 9.08 -17.15
N ASP A 366 0.77 8.41 -16.69
CA ASP A 366 -0.57 8.94 -16.89
C ASP A 366 -0.58 10.38 -16.34
N ASP A 367 -1.43 11.24 -16.90
CA ASP A 367 -1.47 12.65 -16.49
C ASP A 367 -1.65 12.76 -14.96
N LYS A 368 -2.33 11.78 -14.34
CA LYS A 368 -2.49 11.69 -12.89
C LYS A 368 -1.19 11.63 -12.11
N ARG A 369 -0.29 10.71 -12.46
CA ARG A 369 0.99 10.51 -11.77
C ARG A 369 1.94 11.65 -12.05
N ARG A 370 1.95 12.16 -13.29
CA ARG A 370 2.77 13.31 -13.66
C ARG A 370 2.41 14.54 -12.85
N ASP A 371 1.12 14.89 -12.83
CA ASP A 371 0.61 16.01 -12.04
C ASP A 371 0.96 15.82 -10.56
N ALA A 372 0.85 14.59 -10.03
CA ALA A 372 1.14 14.31 -8.63
C ALA A 372 2.60 14.59 -8.29
N MET A 373 3.52 14.13 -9.14
CA MET A 373 4.96 14.34 -8.99
C MET A 373 5.31 15.82 -9.08
N GLU A 374 4.75 16.55 -10.04
CA GLU A 374 5.00 17.97 -10.21
C GLU A 374 4.49 18.79 -9.01
N TYR A 375 3.27 18.52 -8.54
CA TYR A 375 2.72 19.16 -7.34
C TYR A 375 3.52 18.81 -6.09
N ALA A 376 3.86 17.54 -5.88
CA ALA A 376 4.64 17.12 -4.74
C ALA A 376 6.03 17.77 -4.74
N ALA A 377 6.71 17.82 -5.89
CA ALA A 377 8.00 18.49 -6.02
C ALA A 377 7.90 19.99 -5.72
N ARG A 378 6.84 20.66 -6.19
CA ARG A 378 6.58 22.06 -5.88
C ARG A 378 6.33 22.29 -4.38
N TRP A 379 5.46 21.48 -3.78
CA TRP A 379 5.15 21.57 -2.34
C TRP A 379 6.33 21.27 -1.43
N ARG A 380 7.26 20.42 -1.87
CA ARG A 380 8.52 20.19 -1.18
C ARG A 380 9.39 21.44 -1.11
N ALA A 381 9.34 22.28 -2.14
CA ALA A 381 10.13 23.50 -2.23
C ALA A 381 9.43 24.73 -1.61
N GLU A 382 8.10 24.79 -1.68
CA GLU A 382 7.33 25.99 -1.33
C GLU A 382 6.71 25.94 0.07
N LEU A 383 6.29 24.78 0.57
CA LEU A 383 5.59 24.70 1.85
C LEU A 383 6.57 24.64 3.03
N PRO A 384 6.26 25.29 4.17
CA PRO A 384 7.11 25.26 5.36
C PRO A 384 7.39 23.83 5.88
N PRO A 385 8.57 23.56 6.45
CA PRO A 385 8.82 22.31 7.16
C PRO A 385 7.81 22.12 8.29
N GLY A 386 7.28 20.90 8.44
CA GLY A 386 6.30 20.58 9.47
C GLY A 386 4.83 20.76 9.05
N THR A 387 4.57 21.28 7.85
CA THR A 387 3.22 21.27 7.26
C THR A 387 2.66 19.85 7.24
N THR A 388 1.42 19.70 7.70
CA THR A 388 0.73 18.43 7.79
C THR A 388 -0.20 18.21 6.60
N ILE A 389 -0.05 17.07 5.92
CA ILE A 389 -0.81 16.77 4.70
C ILE A 389 -1.48 15.42 4.83
N VAL A 390 -2.80 15.40 4.76
CA VAL A 390 -3.58 14.16 4.65
C VAL A 390 -3.99 13.97 3.20
N SER A 391 -3.65 12.83 2.61
CA SER A 391 -4.05 12.49 1.24
C SER A 391 -4.37 11.02 1.09
N ASP A 392 -5.27 10.71 0.17
CA ASP A 392 -5.55 9.34 -0.24
C ASP A 392 -4.54 8.76 -1.25
N ASP A 393 -3.57 9.56 -1.68
CA ASP A 393 -2.35 9.14 -2.35
C ASP A 393 -1.12 9.27 -1.42
N PRO A 394 -0.72 8.19 -0.73
CA PRO A 394 0.43 8.22 0.16
C PRO A 394 1.75 8.57 -0.54
N MET A 395 1.90 8.28 -1.83
CA MET A 395 3.12 8.60 -2.58
C MET A 395 3.27 10.09 -2.78
N PHE A 396 2.15 10.80 -3.00
CA PHE A 396 2.13 12.25 -3.07
C PHE A 396 2.70 12.88 -1.79
N VAL A 397 2.24 12.40 -0.63
CA VAL A 397 2.73 12.85 0.69
C VAL A 397 4.18 12.45 0.91
N PHE A 398 4.59 11.26 0.44
CA PHE A 398 5.98 10.83 0.50
C PHE A 398 6.91 11.80 -0.26
N LEU A 399 6.57 12.08 -1.53
CA LEU A 399 7.39 12.88 -2.44
C LEU A 399 7.43 14.36 -2.06
N SER A 400 6.35 14.90 -1.48
CA SER A 400 6.30 16.28 -1.01
C SER A 400 7.23 16.55 0.18
N GLY A 401 7.74 15.51 0.83
CA GLY A 401 8.63 15.62 1.99
C GLY A 401 7.91 15.93 3.31
N HIS A 402 6.61 16.21 3.27
CA HIS A 402 5.77 16.51 4.43
C HIS A 402 5.12 15.25 5.00
N SER A 403 4.66 15.29 6.24
CA SER A 403 4.04 14.14 6.93
C SER A 403 2.54 14.35 7.13
N PRO A 404 1.72 13.29 7.07
CA PRO A 404 0.39 13.35 7.67
C PRO A 404 0.53 13.31 9.21
N PRO A 405 -0.52 13.71 9.96
CA PRO A 405 -0.63 13.33 11.36
C PRO A 405 -0.47 11.81 11.53
N PRO A 406 0.27 11.31 12.54
CA PRO A 406 0.57 9.87 12.67
C PRO A 406 -0.65 8.95 12.63
N SER A 407 -1.76 9.37 13.24
CA SER A 407 -3.01 8.62 13.29
C SER A 407 -3.70 8.50 11.91
N LEU A 408 -3.30 9.31 10.94
CA LEU A 408 -3.87 9.43 9.59
C LEU A 408 -2.92 8.96 8.47
N VAL A 409 -1.77 8.37 8.81
CA VAL A 409 -0.84 7.77 7.82
C VAL A 409 -1.50 6.69 6.98
N ASN A 410 -2.34 5.85 7.61
CA ASN A 410 -3.04 4.75 6.94
C ASN A 410 -4.53 5.04 6.75
N LEU A 411 -4.92 5.34 5.51
CA LEU A 411 -6.30 5.58 5.08
C LEU A 411 -6.91 4.38 4.34
N SER A 412 -6.48 3.15 4.66
CA SER A 412 -7.07 1.95 4.06
C SER A 412 -8.57 1.86 4.34
N LYS A 413 -9.38 1.63 3.30
CA LYS A 413 -10.84 1.44 3.42
C LYS A 413 -11.20 0.35 4.45
N ARG A 414 -10.36 -0.69 4.59
CA ARG A 414 -10.54 -1.77 5.57
C ARG A 414 -10.59 -1.28 7.01
N ARG A 415 -9.84 -0.24 7.37
CA ARG A 415 -9.83 0.32 8.74
C ARG A 415 -11.21 0.81 9.17
N TRP A 416 -11.96 1.33 8.20
CA TRP A 416 -13.26 1.98 8.36
C TRP A 416 -14.44 1.06 8.03
N LEU A 417 -14.19 -0.19 7.66
CA LEU A 417 -15.26 -1.14 7.33
C LEU A 417 -15.95 -1.65 8.60
N ARG A 418 -17.29 -1.56 8.65
CA ARG A 418 -18.16 -2.07 9.73
C ARG A 418 -19.40 -2.69 9.09
N ASN A 419 -19.69 -3.97 9.40
CA ASN A 419 -20.85 -4.70 8.87
C ASN A 419 -21.01 -4.64 7.32
N GLY A 420 -19.90 -4.61 6.58
CA GLY A 420 -19.89 -4.54 5.12
C GLY A 420 -20.02 -3.11 4.54
N GLU A 421 -20.20 -2.10 5.38
CA GLU A 421 -20.30 -0.69 4.98
C GLU A 421 -19.10 0.12 5.51
N ILE A 422 -18.74 1.19 4.81
CA ILE A 422 -17.65 2.09 5.23
C ILE A 422 -18.23 3.12 6.21
N ASP A 423 -17.88 2.99 7.49
CA ASP A 423 -18.18 3.97 8.54
C ASP A 423 -17.05 5.00 8.64
N THR A 424 -17.33 6.21 8.17
CA THR A 424 -16.38 7.32 8.09
C THR A 424 -16.38 8.21 9.32
N GLN A 425 -17.29 8.03 10.28
CA GLN A 425 -17.36 8.88 11.48
C GLN A 425 -16.06 8.86 12.29
N PRO A 426 -15.39 7.71 12.50
CA PRO A 426 -14.10 7.69 13.19
C PRO A 426 -13.00 8.42 12.43
N LEU A 427 -13.01 8.38 11.09
CA LEU A 427 -12.05 9.13 10.27
C LEU A 427 -12.29 10.64 10.38
N ILE A 428 -13.55 11.07 10.30
CA ILE A 428 -13.95 12.47 10.44
C ILE A 428 -13.55 13.00 11.83
N ALA A 429 -13.76 12.22 12.89
CA ALA A 429 -13.35 12.58 14.24
C ALA A 429 -11.82 12.78 14.36
N LEU A 430 -11.03 11.91 13.72
CA LEU A 430 -9.57 12.06 13.68
C LEU A 430 -9.15 13.29 12.87
N LEU A 431 -9.75 13.55 11.72
CA LEU A 431 -9.48 14.75 10.93
C LEU A 431 -9.81 16.02 11.73
N ALA A 432 -10.92 16.01 12.49
CA ALA A 432 -11.32 17.11 13.35
C ALA A 432 -10.35 17.31 14.53
N GLN A 433 -9.83 16.23 15.10
CA GLN A 433 -8.87 16.27 16.19
C GLN A 433 -7.48 16.76 15.72
N GLU A 434 -6.96 16.19 14.63
CA GLU A 434 -5.61 16.45 14.15
C GLU A 434 -5.50 17.77 13.37
N ARG A 435 -6.61 18.26 12.81
CA ARG A 435 -6.73 19.51 12.04
C ARG A 435 -5.55 19.72 11.07
N PRO A 436 -5.31 18.81 10.10
CA PRO A 436 -4.21 18.94 9.15
C PRO A 436 -4.21 20.28 8.40
N ASP A 437 -3.06 20.72 7.91
CA ASP A 437 -2.97 21.96 7.12
C ASP A 437 -3.61 21.76 5.73
N TYR A 438 -3.42 20.58 5.14
CA TYR A 438 -3.98 20.22 3.84
C TYR A 438 -4.72 18.88 3.87
N VAL A 439 -5.86 18.85 3.18
CA VAL A 439 -6.59 17.61 2.85
C VAL A 439 -6.67 17.48 1.33
N VAL A 440 -6.05 16.45 0.79
CA VAL A 440 -5.83 16.27 -0.65
C VAL A 440 -6.57 15.02 -1.14
N PHE A 441 -7.61 15.25 -1.93
CA PHE A 441 -8.35 14.21 -2.66
C PHE A 441 -7.69 14.02 -4.02
N TRP A 442 -6.75 13.07 -4.10
CA TRP A 442 -5.96 12.82 -5.31
C TRP A 442 -6.41 11.57 -6.07
N THR A 443 -6.85 10.54 -5.34
CA THR A 443 -7.45 9.33 -5.91
C THR A 443 -8.96 9.33 -5.66
N ASP A 444 -9.62 8.21 -5.95
CA ASP A 444 -11.04 8.04 -5.64
C ASP A 444 -11.26 7.52 -4.20
N ARG A 445 -10.20 7.19 -3.44
CA ARG A 445 -10.31 6.53 -2.14
C ARG A 445 -10.97 7.39 -1.06
N LEU A 446 -10.55 8.64 -0.87
CA LEU A 446 -11.23 9.56 0.07
C LEU A 446 -12.55 10.07 -0.51
N ARG A 447 -12.66 10.19 -1.84
CA ARG A 447 -13.92 10.55 -2.51
C ARG A 447 -15.02 9.52 -2.26
N ASP A 448 -14.67 8.24 -2.32
CA ASP A 448 -15.61 7.13 -2.11
C ASP A 448 -16.00 6.95 -0.63
N MET A 449 -15.43 7.72 0.29
CA MET A 449 -15.75 7.67 1.72
C MET A 449 -16.88 8.66 2.02
N PRO A 450 -18.11 8.18 2.31
CA PRO A 450 -19.27 9.05 2.47
C PRO A 450 -19.08 10.10 3.57
N GLY A 451 -19.49 11.35 3.33
CA GLY A 451 -19.48 12.41 4.36
C GLY A 451 -18.12 13.06 4.59
N VAL A 452 -17.02 12.51 4.07
CA VAL A 452 -15.67 13.07 4.30
C VAL A 452 -15.50 14.39 3.56
N LEU A 453 -15.92 14.46 2.29
CA LEU A 453 -15.82 15.67 1.49
C LEU A 453 -16.71 16.78 2.08
N GLU A 454 -17.95 16.44 2.42
CA GLU A 454 -18.92 17.34 3.03
C GLU A 454 -18.42 17.87 4.38
N TRP A 455 -17.76 17.02 5.16
CA TRP A 455 -17.11 17.44 6.40
C TRP A 455 -15.96 18.40 6.13
N VAL A 456 -15.04 18.10 5.20
CA VAL A 456 -13.92 19.00 4.86
C VAL A 456 -14.43 20.39 4.46
N GLN A 457 -15.45 20.44 3.60
CA GLN A 457 -16.08 21.68 3.14
C GLN A 457 -16.80 22.47 4.25
N SER A 458 -17.28 21.81 5.31
CA SER A 458 -17.97 22.45 6.43
C SER A 458 -17.08 22.68 7.67
N ALA A 459 -15.89 22.07 7.71
CA ALA A 459 -14.96 22.13 8.84
C ALA A 459 -13.89 23.23 8.69
N GLY A 460 -14.08 24.17 7.78
CA GLY A 460 -13.14 25.29 7.58
C GLY A 460 -11.97 24.97 6.70
N TYR A 461 -12.13 24.04 5.77
CA TYR A 461 -11.17 23.86 4.71
C TYR A 461 -11.69 24.44 3.40
N GLU A 462 -10.79 25.05 2.65
CA GLU A 462 -11.13 25.78 1.45
C GLU A 462 -10.49 25.15 0.25
N LEU A 463 -11.27 25.10 -0.83
CA LEU A 463 -10.78 24.60 -2.10
C LEU A 463 -9.70 25.53 -2.66
N GLN A 464 -8.46 25.04 -2.67
CA GLN A 464 -7.31 25.76 -3.20
C GLN A 464 -7.12 25.51 -4.71
N ALA A 465 -7.35 24.27 -5.16
CA ALA A 465 -7.14 23.88 -6.54
C ALA A 465 -8.01 22.67 -6.94
N THR A 466 -8.42 22.65 -8.21
CA THR A 466 -9.05 21.49 -8.85
C THR A 466 -8.23 21.03 -10.05
N HIS A 467 -8.16 19.71 -10.26
CA HIS A 467 -7.54 19.12 -11.45
C HIS A 467 -8.43 18.05 -12.07
N ALA A 468 -8.12 17.70 -13.32
CA ALA A 468 -8.79 16.65 -14.08
C ALA A 468 -10.33 16.79 -14.05
N HIS A 469 -10.82 17.99 -14.37
CA HIS A 469 -12.25 18.35 -14.32
C HIS A 469 -12.87 18.14 -12.92
N GLY A 470 -12.15 18.54 -11.87
CA GLY A 470 -12.56 18.46 -10.47
C GLY A 470 -12.57 17.05 -9.87
N LYS A 471 -11.99 16.07 -10.57
CA LYS A 471 -11.67 14.75 -10.03
C LYS A 471 -10.49 14.74 -9.07
N ARG A 472 -9.78 15.85 -8.90
CA ARG A 472 -8.79 16.00 -7.82
C ARG A 472 -8.98 17.35 -7.19
N ARG A 473 -8.99 17.38 -5.86
CA ARG A 473 -9.31 18.58 -5.08
C ARG A 473 -8.32 18.72 -3.94
N ILE A 474 -7.75 19.91 -3.82
CA ILE A 474 -6.81 20.25 -2.76
C ILE A 474 -7.54 21.24 -1.86
N TYR A 475 -7.67 20.88 -0.58
CA TYR A 475 -8.22 21.76 0.43
C TYR A 475 -7.15 22.20 1.42
N THR A 476 -7.17 23.49 1.77
CA THR A 476 -6.28 24.10 2.78
C THR A 476 -7.10 24.53 3.98
N ARG A 477 -6.57 24.39 5.18
CA ARG A 477 -7.20 24.87 6.41
C ARG A 477 -7.28 26.41 6.39
N ALA A 478 -8.45 26.96 6.71
CA ALA A 478 -8.65 28.38 6.90
C ALA A 478 -8.30 28.79 8.34
N GLU A 479 -7.42 29.78 8.49
CA GLU A 479 -7.12 30.39 9.79
C GLU A 479 -8.31 31.24 10.28
N GLY A 480 -8.57 31.23 11.59
CA GLY A 480 -9.64 32.04 12.21
C GLY A 480 -11.07 31.68 11.79
N TYR A 481 -11.28 30.48 11.23
CA TYR A 481 -12.57 30.06 10.69
C TYR A 481 -13.58 29.66 11.78
N VAL A 482 -14.78 30.22 11.67
CA VAL A 482 -15.99 29.89 12.44
C VAL A 482 -16.96 29.12 11.53
N PRO A 483 -17.24 27.83 11.82
CA PRO A 483 -18.15 27.02 11.03
C PRO A 483 -19.60 27.52 11.12
N LEU A 484 -20.31 27.47 10.00
CA LEU A 484 -21.72 27.83 9.90
C LEU A 484 -22.38 26.96 8.82
N SER A 485 -23.71 26.79 8.85
CA SER A 485 -24.40 26.19 7.71
C SER A 485 -25.75 26.88 7.55
N LEU A 486 -25.75 28.01 6.85
CA LEU A 486 -26.94 28.82 6.58
C LEU A 486 -27.26 28.85 5.09
N SER A 487 -28.43 28.36 4.73
CA SER A 487 -28.94 28.47 3.37
C SER A 487 -29.40 29.91 3.11
N LEU A 488 -28.80 30.56 2.10
CA LEU A 488 -29.12 31.93 1.64
C LEU A 488 -30.12 31.93 0.47
N SER A 489 -30.26 30.78 -0.19
CA SER A 489 -31.26 30.50 -1.21
C SER A 489 -31.25 29.00 -1.50
N ASP A 490 -32.14 28.53 -2.39
CA ASP A 490 -32.12 27.16 -2.91
C ASP A 490 -30.82 26.78 -3.63
N THR A 491 -29.94 27.76 -3.91
CA THR A 491 -28.70 27.56 -4.65
C THR A 491 -27.44 27.98 -3.90
N ILE A 492 -27.53 28.64 -2.74
CA ILE A 492 -26.38 29.27 -2.08
C ILE A 492 -26.43 28.95 -0.60
N THR A 493 -25.32 28.43 -0.07
CA THR A 493 -25.16 28.16 1.36
C THR A 493 -23.90 28.84 1.88
N LEU A 494 -24.00 29.60 2.97
CA LEU A 494 -22.84 30.04 3.72
C LEU A 494 -22.38 28.91 4.65
N ARG A 495 -21.14 28.46 4.44
CA ARG A 495 -20.49 27.40 5.22
C ARG A 495 -19.67 27.92 6.39
N GLY A 496 -19.43 29.22 6.50
CA GLY A 496 -18.70 29.79 7.62
C GLY A 496 -18.08 31.12 7.27
N TYR A 497 -17.36 31.69 8.22
CA TYR A 497 -16.62 32.92 8.03
C TYR A 497 -15.32 32.93 8.84
N ALA A 498 -14.34 33.70 8.39
CA ALA A 498 -13.16 34.06 9.17
C ALA A 498 -12.99 35.58 9.11
N ILE A 499 -12.42 36.16 10.16
CA ILE A 499 -12.14 37.59 10.22
C ILE A 499 -10.67 37.86 10.53
N GLN A 500 -10.12 38.91 9.94
CA GLN A 500 -8.73 39.31 10.17
C GLN A 500 -8.57 40.84 10.02
N GLY A 501 -7.76 41.44 10.88
CA GLY A 501 -7.39 42.86 10.81
C GLY A 501 -8.24 43.78 11.70
N ASP A 502 -7.64 44.91 12.08
CA ASP A 502 -8.21 45.85 13.08
C ASP A 502 -8.77 47.14 12.43
N GLU A 503 -7.99 47.84 11.59
CA GLU A 503 -8.43 49.09 10.94
C GLU A 503 -9.33 48.83 9.71
N THR A 504 -9.00 47.79 8.95
CA THR A 504 -9.84 47.21 7.89
C THR A 504 -10.15 45.80 8.30
N LEU A 505 -11.43 45.53 8.56
CA LEU A 505 -11.89 44.22 8.93
C LEU A 505 -12.08 43.40 7.65
N TRP A 506 -11.16 42.47 7.40
CA TRP A 506 -11.29 41.53 6.30
C TRP A 506 -12.18 40.38 6.75
N VAL A 507 -13.35 40.28 6.12
CA VAL A 507 -14.29 39.19 6.33
C VAL A 507 -14.16 38.21 5.17
N ARG A 508 -13.71 37.01 5.48
CA ARG A 508 -13.62 35.89 4.55
C ARG A 508 -14.86 35.02 4.73
N LEU A 509 -15.74 34.98 3.74
CA LEU A 509 -16.96 34.18 3.75
C LEU A 509 -16.76 32.91 2.92
N LEU A 510 -17.05 31.75 3.50
CA LEU A 510 -16.98 30.48 2.77
C LEU A 510 -18.35 30.16 2.19
N VAL A 511 -18.48 30.20 0.86
CA VAL A 511 -19.75 30.07 0.14
C VAL A 511 -19.76 28.80 -0.70
N GLU A 512 -20.87 28.06 -0.69
CA GLU A 512 -21.12 26.90 -1.54
C GLU A 512 -22.32 27.14 -2.46
N THR A 513 -22.24 26.65 -3.69
CA THR A 513 -23.32 26.80 -4.69
C THR A 513 -23.83 25.46 -5.20
N ALA A 514 -25.13 25.20 -5.13
CA ALA A 514 -25.73 23.90 -5.53
C ALA A 514 -25.91 23.72 -7.05
N LYS A 515 -25.77 24.79 -7.85
CA LYS A 515 -25.90 24.78 -9.32
C LYS A 515 -24.83 25.69 -9.95
N PRO A 516 -24.45 25.48 -11.23
CA PRO A 516 -23.64 26.45 -11.97
C PRO A 516 -24.30 27.82 -11.90
N TRP A 517 -23.57 28.80 -11.37
CA TRP A 517 -24.09 30.12 -11.06
C TRP A 517 -24.46 30.89 -12.32
N GLN A 518 -25.69 31.43 -12.39
CA GLN A 518 -26.08 32.35 -13.46
C GLN A 518 -25.72 33.78 -13.09
N ALA A 519 -25.14 34.54 -14.03
CA ALA A 519 -24.69 35.91 -13.79
C ALA A 519 -25.83 36.82 -13.31
N GLY A 520 -25.61 37.57 -12.22
CA GLY A 520 -26.51 38.64 -11.78
C GLY A 520 -26.80 38.75 -10.28
N THR A 521 -26.47 37.78 -9.44
CA THR A 521 -26.74 37.86 -7.98
C THR A 521 -25.55 38.47 -7.23
N GLY A 522 -25.79 39.48 -6.39
CA GLY A 522 -24.79 40.10 -5.52
C GLY A 522 -24.95 39.69 -4.05
N MET A 523 -23.96 40.02 -3.23
CA MET A 523 -24.04 39.89 -1.78
C MET A 523 -23.61 41.19 -1.11
N VAL A 524 -24.42 41.65 -0.17
CA VAL A 524 -24.14 42.82 0.63
C VAL A 524 -23.75 42.35 2.03
N VAL A 525 -22.58 42.76 2.47
CA VAL A 525 -22.02 42.43 3.78
C VAL A 525 -21.93 43.70 4.62
N ARG A 526 -22.50 43.67 5.81
CA ARG A 526 -22.63 44.82 6.72
C ARG A 526 -22.10 44.48 8.09
N LEU A 527 -21.42 45.44 8.69
CA LEU A 527 -21.06 45.43 10.10
C LEU A 527 -22.05 46.29 10.88
N GLU A 528 -22.73 45.69 11.85
CA GLU A 528 -23.64 46.38 12.77
C GLU A 528 -23.17 46.12 14.22
N ALA A 529 -22.99 47.16 15.03
CA ALA A 529 -22.64 47.04 16.45
C ALA A 529 -23.54 47.99 17.26
N ASP A 530 -24.10 47.49 18.36
CA ASP A 530 -25.07 48.21 19.19
C ASP A 530 -26.27 48.78 18.41
N GLY A 531 -26.68 48.08 17.34
CA GLY A 531 -27.79 48.51 16.46
C GLY A 531 -27.45 49.64 15.48
N VAL A 532 -26.18 50.08 15.44
CA VAL A 532 -25.68 51.11 14.51
C VAL A 532 -24.91 50.44 13.39
N ARG A 533 -25.13 50.90 12.15
CA ARG A 533 -24.36 50.46 10.97
C ARG A 533 -23.01 51.19 10.95
N HIS A 534 -21.92 50.43 10.96
CA HIS A 534 -20.56 50.97 10.98
C HIS A 534 -19.86 50.86 9.62
N ALA A 535 -20.04 49.74 8.91
CA ALA A 535 -19.45 49.52 7.58
C ALA A 535 -20.37 48.67 6.70
N GLU A 536 -20.27 48.85 5.38
CA GLU A 536 -21.02 48.08 4.39
C GLU A 536 -20.19 47.94 3.11
N THR A 537 -20.25 46.77 2.50
CA THR A 537 -19.64 46.52 1.20
C THR A 537 -20.53 45.59 0.39
N GLU A 538 -20.75 45.96 -0.86
CA GLU A 538 -21.47 45.13 -1.84
C GLU A 538 -20.44 44.47 -2.75
N ILE A 539 -20.56 43.16 -2.90
CA ILE A 539 -19.70 42.36 -3.75
C ILE A 539 -20.52 41.54 -4.72
N LEU A 540 -20.07 41.51 -5.96
CA LEU A 540 -20.58 40.57 -6.94
C LEU A 540 -19.91 39.22 -6.70
N ILE A 541 -20.68 38.22 -6.29
CA ILE A 541 -20.15 36.86 -6.14
C ILE A 541 -20.04 36.25 -7.53
N THR A 542 -18.80 36.02 -7.96
CA THR A 542 -18.51 35.20 -9.13
C THR A 542 -17.66 34.03 -8.65
N PRO A 543 -18.15 32.77 -8.73
CA PRO A 543 -17.31 31.63 -8.39
C PRO A 543 -16.09 31.62 -9.33
N PRO A 544 -14.88 31.34 -8.82
CA PRO A 544 -13.73 31.11 -9.67
C PRO A 544 -14.05 30.03 -10.71
N GLY A 545 -13.52 30.15 -11.93
CA GLY A 545 -13.82 29.23 -13.03
C GLY A 545 -13.50 27.75 -12.75
N ASP A 546 -12.65 27.50 -11.76
CA ASP A 546 -12.17 26.17 -11.38
C ASP A 546 -13.01 25.51 -10.27
N VAL A 547 -14.01 26.20 -9.71
CA VAL A 547 -14.86 25.69 -8.62
C VAL A 547 -16.12 25.01 -9.19
N LEU A 548 -16.38 23.76 -8.75
CA LEU A 548 -17.55 23.01 -9.20
C LEU A 548 -18.79 23.24 -8.32
N PRO A 549 -20.01 22.96 -8.82
CA PRO A 549 -21.20 22.92 -7.98
C PRO A 549 -21.01 21.97 -6.79
N GLY A 550 -21.40 22.44 -5.60
CA GLY A 550 -21.19 21.76 -4.33
C GLY A 550 -19.81 21.97 -3.69
N ASP A 551 -18.89 22.70 -4.33
CA ASP A 551 -17.64 23.11 -3.68
C ASP A 551 -17.80 24.44 -2.94
N ALA A 552 -17.23 24.48 -1.73
CA ALA A 552 -17.11 25.69 -0.95
C ALA A 552 -15.87 26.49 -1.37
N PHE A 553 -16.02 27.79 -1.61
CA PHE A 553 -14.96 28.70 -2.02
C PHE A 553 -14.98 30.02 -1.22
N PRO A 554 -13.81 30.65 -1.00
CA PRO A 554 -13.75 31.87 -0.22
C PRO A 554 -14.20 33.09 -1.03
N VAL A 555 -14.90 33.99 -0.35
CA VAL A 555 -15.29 35.31 -0.82
C VAL A 555 -14.73 36.32 0.17
N PHE A 556 -13.83 37.19 -0.30
CA PHE A 556 -13.16 38.17 0.55
C PHE A 556 -13.89 39.51 0.49
N VAL A 557 -14.17 40.07 1.66
CA VAL A 557 -14.82 41.36 1.84
C VAL A 557 -13.94 42.23 2.72
N ALA A 558 -13.58 43.41 2.24
CA ALA A 558 -12.97 44.44 3.06
C ALA A 558 -14.06 45.33 3.62
N LEU A 559 -14.14 45.45 4.95
CA LEU A 559 -14.95 46.47 5.61
C LEU A 559 -14.00 47.55 6.12
N GLU A 560 -13.95 48.67 5.40
CA GLU A 560 -13.10 49.81 5.71
C GLU A 560 -13.68 50.66 6.87
N HIS A 561 -12.82 51.41 7.56
CA HIS A 561 -13.18 52.37 8.62
C HIS A 561 -13.81 51.75 9.90
N VAL A 562 -13.30 50.60 10.36
CA VAL A 562 -13.86 49.84 11.49
C VAL A 562 -13.16 50.11 12.84
N GLY A 563 -12.06 50.87 12.84
CA GLY A 563 -11.09 50.94 13.96
C GLY A 563 -11.60 51.34 15.36
N ASP A 564 -12.80 51.93 15.50
CA ASP A 564 -13.40 52.31 16.79
C ASP A 564 -14.54 51.37 17.26
N VAL A 565 -14.81 50.27 16.52
CA VAL A 565 -15.93 49.36 16.82
C VAL A 565 -15.53 48.29 17.83
N ASP A 566 -16.30 48.16 18.92
CA ASP A 566 -16.20 47.03 19.85
C ASP A 566 -16.71 45.74 19.17
N LEU A 567 -15.79 45.02 18.53
CA LEU A 567 -16.06 43.80 17.77
C LEU A 567 -16.70 42.68 18.62
N ALA A 568 -16.53 42.70 19.95
CA ALA A 568 -17.19 41.73 20.84
C ALA A 568 -18.72 41.93 20.90
N LYS A 569 -19.22 43.11 20.52
CA LYS A 569 -20.65 43.44 20.42
C LYS A 569 -21.13 43.59 18.97
N ALA A 570 -20.26 43.29 18.00
CA ALA A 570 -20.57 43.46 16.60
C ALA A 570 -21.24 42.22 16.00
N TRP A 571 -22.03 42.46 14.97
CA TRP A 571 -22.72 41.47 14.17
C TRP A 571 -22.41 41.70 12.70
N LEU A 572 -22.12 40.61 12.01
CA LEU A 572 -22.03 40.60 10.56
C LEU A 572 -23.41 40.28 9.99
N ARG A 573 -24.01 41.23 9.28
CA ARG A 573 -25.23 41.01 8.52
C ARG A 573 -24.88 40.81 7.05
N VAL A 574 -25.26 39.68 6.50
CA VAL A 574 -24.99 39.33 5.11
C VAL A 574 -26.32 39.12 4.40
N GLN A 575 -26.48 39.76 3.26
CA GLN A 575 -27.70 39.78 2.48
C GLN A 575 -27.43 39.36 1.05
N LEU A 576 -28.22 38.42 0.55
CA LEU A 576 -28.24 38.10 -0.88
C LEU A 576 -29.10 39.14 -1.59
N VAL A 577 -28.59 39.75 -2.67
CA VAL A 577 -29.31 40.74 -3.47
C VAL A 577 -29.44 40.28 -4.93
N SER A 578 -30.59 40.53 -5.54
CA SER A 578 -30.78 40.28 -6.97
C SER A 578 -29.96 41.26 -7.84
N SER A 579 -29.90 41.02 -9.15
CA SER A 579 -29.30 41.93 -10.13
C SER A 579 -29.92 43.33 -10.15
N GLU A 580 -31.11 43.48 -9.59
CA GLU A 580 -31.85 44.73 -9.45
C GLU A 580 -31.68 45.36 -8.05
N GLY A 581 -30.78 44.82 -7.21
CA GLY A 581 -30.50 45.32 -5.86
C GLY A 581 -31.58 44.99 -4.81
N ARG A 582 -32.51 44.07 -5.10
CA ARG A 582 -33.54 43.66 -4.13
C ARG A 582 -32.99 42.62 -3.18
N ALA A 583 -33.12 42.84 -1.87
CA ALA A 583 -32.79 41.86 -0.85
C ALA A 583 -33.68 40.62 -1.01
N LEU A 584 -33.03 39.46 -1.19
CA LEU A 584 -33.68 38.16 -1.34
C LEU A 584 -33.78 37.47 0.03
N GLN A 585 -32.67 37.39 0.75
CA GLN A 585 -32.57 36.88 2.12
C GLN A 585 -31.46 37.59 2.89
N SER A 586 -31.59 37.65 4.22
CA SER A 586 -30.60 38.25 5.11
C SER A 586 -30.35 37.37 6.33
N PHE A 587 -29.09 37.26 6.73
CA PHE A 587 -28.74 36.65 8.01
C PHE A 587 -27.85 37.58 8.83
N THR A 588 -27.74 37.31 10.12
CA THR A 588 -26.92 38.08 11.06
C THR A 588 -26.17 37.08 11.94
N VAL A 589 -24.84 37.17 11.99
CA VAL A 589 -23.98 36.35 12.85
C VAL A 589 -23.19 37.23 13.81
N PRO A 590 -23.05 36.86 15.09
CA PRO A 590 -22.19 37.60 16.02
C PRO A 590 -20.73 37.44 15.59
N LEU A 591 -19.93 38.49 15.72
CA LEU A 591 -18.49 38.52 15.40
C LEU A 591 -17.60 38.12 16.58
N ALA A 592 -18.18 37.55 17.63
CA ALA A 592 -17.47 37.19 18.85
C ALA A 592 -16.15 36.49 18.51
N PHE A 593 -15.03 37.16 18.84
CA PHE A 593 -13.72 36.54 18.77
C PHE A 593 -13.79 35.26 19.58
N ALA A 594 -13.69 34.13 18.90
CA ALA A 594 -13.42 32.88 19.57
C ALA A 594 -12.00 33.03 20.13
N ASP A 595 -11.89 33.51 21.37
CA ASP A 595 -10.67 33.33 22.15
C ASP A 595 -10.32 31.84 22.06
N GLU A 596 -9.11 31.54 21.62
CA GLU A 596 -8.51 30.21 21.70
C GLU A 596 -8.30 29.82 23.17
N ALA A 597 -9.39 29.58 23.92
CA ALA A 597 -9.40 28.93 25.23
C ALA A 597 -10.85 28.72 25.74
N SER A 598 -11.56 27.73 25.19
CA SER A 598 -12.56 26.96 25.96
C SER A 598 -12.80 25.58 25.35
#